data_AF-A0A9E5IPW8-F1
#
_entry.id   AF-A0A9E5IPW8-F1
#
_cell.length_a   1.000
_cell.length_b   1.000
_cell.length_c   1.000
_cell.angle_alpha   90.00
_cell.angle_beta   90.00
_cell.angle_gamma   90.00
#
_symmetry.space_group_name_H-M   'P 1'
#
loop_
_entity.id
_entity.type
_entity.pdbx_description
1 polymer ?
#
loop_
_entity_poly.entity_id
_entity_poly.type
_entity_poly.pdbx_seq_one_letter_code
_entity_poly.pdbx_strand_id
1 'polypeptide(L)'
;MFTIVYQLTARSFRVCECAALRGRDARLPRCLARLAMMPFVRVFAIVAWATLLAGCAALGPKLRTPDLSIIDVQLVKGDLFEQRLKARMRVQNPNAIGLAVRGITYTIELDGQELGRGLSGSSFFVPPNGEAEFDMNITANLAGTLLRLVDRARKSGGGPPNELAYRLRGEVQLDKGLLRTVPFDQKGAIKLR
;
A
#
# COMPACT_ATOMS: atom_id res chain seq x y z
N MET A 1 -27.31 5.98 22.69
CA MET A 1 -25.84 6.11 22.56
C MET A 1 -25.58 6.85 21.25
N PHE A 2 -25.46 8.16 21.15
CA PHE A 2 -25.39 9.27 22.11
C PHE A 2 -26.26 10.43 21.57
N THR A 3 -27.28 10.79 22.34
CA THR A 3 -27.97 12.08 22.31
C THR A 3 -27.21 13.01 23.27
N ILE A 4 -27.31 14.34 23.07
CA ILE A 4 -26.87 15.43 23.99
C ILE A 4 -25.33 15.62 23.91
N VAL A 5 -24.73 16.77 23.56
CA VAL A 5 -24.67 18.10 24.22
C VAL A 5 -24.04 19.06 23.17
N TYR A 6 -24.59 20.20 22.76
CA TYR A 6 -24.44 21.50 23.43
C TYR A 6 -25.35 22.54 22.75
N GLN A 7 -26.57 22.67 23.27
CA GLN A 7 -27.16 23.99 23.53
C GLN A 7 -26.26 24.70 24.56
N LEU A 8 -26.28 26.04 24.59
CA LEU A 8 -25.46 27.00 25.39
C LEU A 8 -24.36 27.63 24.52
N THR A 9 -24.46 28.87 24.08
CA THR A 9 -24.71 30.04 24.94
C THR A 9 -25.58 31.09 24.27
N ALA A 10 -26.82 31.17 24.75
CA ALA A 10 -27.50 32.45 24.91
C ALA A 10 -26.65 33.41 25.76
N ARG A 11 -26.88 34.72 25.54
CA ARG A 11 -26.46 35.90 26.31
C ARG A 11 -25.39 36.77 25.64
N SER A 12 -25.86 37.78 24.92
CA SER A 12 -25.75 39.15 25.42
C SER A 12 -26.63 40.09 24.59
N PHE A 13 -27.94 40.01 24.87
CA PHE A 13 -28.80 41.17 24.80
C PHE A 13 -28.33 42.09 25.95
N ARG A 14 -27.52 43.10 25.66
CA ARG A 14 -27.38 44.26 26.55
C ARG A 14 -27.95 45.46 25.82
N VAL A 15 -29.20 45.72 26.16
CA VAL A 15 -29.83 47.03 26.20
C VAL A 15 -28.83 47.99 26.85
N CYS A 16 -28.40 49.01 26.11
CA CYS A 16 -27.86 50.22 26.71
C CYS A 16 -28.96 51.27 26.62
N GLU A 17 -29.63 51.45 27.76
CA GLU A 17 -30.51 52.58 28.05
C GLU A 17 -29.73 53.89 27.81
N CYS A 18 -30.26 54.75 26.92
CA CYS A 18 -29.74 56.10 26.71
C CYS A 18 -30.28 57.02 27.81
N ALA A 19 -29.51 57.19 28.88
CA ALA A 19 -29.68 58.31 29.79
C ALA A 19 -29.04 59.58 29.20
N ALA A 20 -29.90 60.58 28.97
CA ALA A 20 -29.67 62.04 29.04
C ALA A 20 -28.53 62.68 28.22
N LEU A 21 -28.86 63.67 27.38
CA LEU A 21 -28.68 65.10 27.70
C LEU A 21 -28.95 66.00 26.47
N ARG A 22 -29.54 67.15 26.78
CA ARG A 22 -30.00 68.24 25.93
C ARG A 22 -28.85 68.87 25.13
N GLY A 23 -28.96 68.92 23.80
CA GLY A 23 -28.07 69.74 22.97
C GLY A 23 -28.11 69.35 21.49
N ARG A 24 -28.52 70.30 20.64
CA ARG A 24 -28.48 70.20 19.18
C ARG A 24 -27.05 69.90 18.72
N ASP A 25 -26.84 68.79 18.03
CA ASP A 25 -26.10 68.73 16.78
C ASP A 25 -26.09 67.29 16.24
N ALA A 26 -26.69 67.13 15.06
CA ALA A 26 -26.76 65.90 14.32
C ALA A 26 -25.45 65.67 13.56
N ARG A 27 -24.72 64.59 13.88
CA ARG A 27 -23.85 63.85 12.93
C ARG A 27 -23.45 62.48 13.51
N LEU A 28 -24.25 61.49 13.08
CA LEU A 28 -24.08 60.02 13.00
C LEU A 28 -22.95 59.31 13.79
N PRO A 29 -23.28 58.24 14.56
CA PRO A 29 -22.29 57.34 15.13
C PRO A 29 -21.68 56.45 14.02
N ARG A 30 -20.34 56.38 13.99
CA ARG A 30 -19.61 55.36 13.23
C ARG A 30 -19.81 54.02 13.94
N CYS A 31 -20.92 53.34 13.65
CA CYS A 31 -21.09 51.94 13.99
C CYS A 31 -19.95 51.14 13.34
N LEU A 32 -19.03 50.69 14.19
CA LEU A 32 -18.02 49.67 13.95
C LEU A 32 -18.70 48.36 13.52
N ALA A 33 -19.12 48.28 12.26
CA ALA A 33 -19.52 47.03 11.63
C ALA A 33 -18.27 46.29 11.14
N ARG A 34 -17.38 45.89 12.06
CA ARG A 34 -16.29 44.97 11.73
C ARG A 34 -16.74 43.52 11.96
N LEU A 35 -17.22 42.96 10.86
CA LEU A 35 -17.17 41.54 10.46
C LEU A 35 -17.89 40.51 11.32
N ALA A 36 -19.22 40.48 11.24
CA ALA A 36 -20.00 39.24 11.40
C ALA A 36 -20.13 38.47 10.07
N MET A 37 -19.12 38.56 9.19
CA MET A 37 -19.05 37.89 7.89
C MET A 37 -17.93 36.82 7.87
N MET A 38 -17.62 36.22 9.02
CA MET A 38 -16.46 35.32 9.19
C MET A 38 -16.74 33.81 9.36
N PRO A 39 -17.95 33.28 9.67
CA PRO A 39 -18.13 31.83 9.76
C PRO A 39 -18.36 31.19 8.38
N PHE A 40 -19.10 31.86 7.49
CA PHE A 40 -19.51 31.26 6.20
C PHE A 40 -18.33 31.12 5.22
N VAL A 41 -17.43 32.11 5.19
CA VAL A 41 -16.20 32.07 4.36
C VAL A 41 -15.24 30.97 4.83
N ARG A 42 -15.14 30.77 6.16
CA ARG A 42 -14.31 29.70 6.73
C ARG A 42 -14.88 28.31 6.43
N VAL A 43 -16.19 28.13 6.52
CA VAL A 43 -16.84 26.87 6.16
C VAL A 43 -16.68 26.57 4.66
N PHE A 44 -16.87 27.56 3.78
CA PHE A 44 -16.63 27.38 2.35
C PHE A 44 -15.17 27.05 2.03
N ALA A 45 -14.21 27.69 2.70
CA ALA A 45 -12.79 27.38 2.53
C ALA A 45 -12.45 25.95 2.97
N ILE A 46 -13.02 25.48 4.08
CA ILE A 46 -12.81 24.10 4.58
C ILE A 46 -13.45 23.08 3.63
N VAL A 47 -14.66 23.33 3.13
CA VAL A 47 -15.32 22.44 2.16
C VAL A 47 -14.57 22.41 0.84
N ALA A 48 -14.10 23.55 0.33
CA ALA A 48 -13.29 23.62 -0.88
C ALA A 48 -11.95 22.88 -0.73
N TRP A 49 -11.29 23.00 0.42
CA TRP A 49 -10.10 22.20 0.73
C TRP A 49 -10.43 20.70 0.80
N ALA A 50 -11.51 20.32 1.47
CA ALA A 50 -11.92 18.91 1.57
C ALA A 50 -12.22 18.29 0.18
N THR A 51 -12.86 19.03 -0.73
CA THR A 51 -13.13 18.54 -2.09
C THR A 51 -11.88 18.48 -2.96
N LEU A 52 -10.95 19.43 -2.83
CA LEU A 52 -9.65 19.39 -3.50
C LEU A 52 -8.80 18.20 -3.05
N LEU A 53 -8.78 17.89 -1.74
CA LEU A 53 -8.07 16.72 -1.20
C LEU A 53 -8.75 15.40 -1.61
N ALA A 54 -10.09 15.35 -1.64
CA ALA A 54 -10.83 14.17 -2.09
C ALA A 54 -10.63 13.88 -3.59
N GLY A 55 -10.47 14.93 -4.41
CA GLY A 55 -10.15 14.80 -5.83
C GLY A 55 -8.82 14.09 -6.10
N CYS A 56 -7.79 14.35 -5.29
CA CYS A 56 -6.48 13.71 -5.42
C CYS A 56 -6.52 12.20 -5.11
N ALA A 57 -7.40 11.75 -4.21
CA ALA A 57 -7.50 10.33 -3.87
C ALA A 57 -8.34 9.53 -4.90
N ALA A 58 -9.33 10.17 -5.53
CA ALA A 58 -10.24 9.52 -6.47
C ALA A 58 -9.66 9.31 -7.89
N LEU A 59 -8.66 10.11 -8.29
CA LEU A 59 -8.02 10.07 -9.61
C LEU A 59 -6.74 9.22 -9.67
N GLY A 60 -6.45 8.43 -8.65
CA GLY A 60 -5.30 7.52 -8.66
C GLY A 60 -5.38 6.50 -9.82
N PRO A 61 -4.30 6.28 -10.58
CA PRO A 61 -4.31 5.30 -11.67
C PRO A 61 -4.55 3.90 -11.11
N LYS A 62 -5.61 3.23 -11.58
CA LYS A 62 -5.92 1.83 -11.26
C LYS A 62 -4.92 0.93 -11.99
N LEU A 63 -3.78 0.68 -11.37
CA LEU A 63 -2.78 -0.27 -11.87
C LEU A 63 -3.25 -1.70 -11.64
N ARG A 64 -3.15 -2.54 -12.67
CA ARG A 64 -3.34 -3.99 -12.60
C ARG A 64 -2.01 -4.67 -12.27
N THR A 65 -2.07 -5.71 -11.45
CA THR A 65 -0.89 -6.50 -11.09
C THR A 65 -0.31 -7.19 -12.34
N PRO A 66 0.99 -7.08 -12.61
CA PRO A 66 1.65 -7.81 -13.69
C PRO A 66 1.58 -9.33 -13.47
N ASP A 67 1.48 -10.08 -14.57
CA ASP A 67 1.52 -11.54 -14.53
C ASP A 67 2.98 -12.01 -14.63
N LEU A 68 3.34 -13.02 -13.83
CA LEU A 68 4.69 -13.58 -13.77
C LEU A 68 4.64 -15.07 -14.07
N SER A 69 5.40 -15.48 -15.07
CA SER A 69 5.55 -16.89 -15.46
C SER A 69 7.01 -17.31 -15.47
N ILE A 70 7.25 -18.57 -15.13
CA ILE A 70 8.58 -19.19 -15.14
C ILE A 70 8.80 -19.78 -16.53
N ILE A 71 9.87 -19.37 -17.21
CA ILE A 71 10.27 -19.89 -18.52
C ILE A 71 11.17 -21.11 -18.34
N ASP A 72 12.18 -20.97 -17.48
CA ASP A 72 13.20 -22.00 -17.27
C ASP A 72 13.77 -21.90 -15.87
N VAL A 73 14.26 -23.01 -15.32
CA VAL A 73 14.91 -23.07 -14.02
C VAL A 73 16.15 -23.94 -14.13
N GLN A 74 17.31 -23.35 -13.84
CA GLN A 74 18.60 -24.01 -13.91
C GLN A 74 19.24 -24.07 -12.53
N LEU A 75 19.74 -25.24 -12.13
CA LEU A 75 20.57 -25.37 -10.94
C LEU A 75 22.00 -24.90 -11.28
N VAL A 76 22.40 -23.75 -10.74
CA VAL A 76 23.74 -23.19 -10.96
C VAL A 76 24.76 -23.89 -10.08
N LYS A 77 24.41 -24.08 -8.81
CA LYS A 77 25.25 -24.74 -7.81
C LYS A 77 24.35 -25.25 -6.71
N GLY A 78 24.62 -26.43 -6.16
CA GLY A 78 23.87 -26.89 -4.99
C GLY A 78 24.64 -27.92 -4.20
N ASP A 79 24.53 -27.84 -2.89
CA ASP A 79 24.83 -28.93 -1.97
C ASP A 79 23.51 -29.43 -1.32
N LEU A 80 23.62 -30.24 -0.28
CA LEU A 80 22.46 -30.79 0.42
C LEU A 80 21.62 -29.69 1.10
N PHE A 81 22.24 -28.64 1.63
CA PHE A 81 21.61 -27.60 2.45
C PHE A 81 21.48 -26.24 1.75
N GLU A 82 22.23 -25.97 0.69
CA GLU A 82 22.13 -24.73 -0.09
C GLU A 82 22.07 -25.05 -1.59
N GLN A 83 20.93 -24.72 -2.22
CA GLN A 83 20.72 -24.81 -3.66
C GLN A 83 20.59 -23.41 -4.27
N ARG A 84 21.50 -23.05 -5.16
CA ARG A 84 21.48 -21.83 -5.97
C ARG A 84 20.90 -22.14 -7.34
N LEU A 85 19.68 -21.66 -7.54
CA LEU A 85 18.92 -21.81 -8.77
C LEU A 85 18.90 -20.46 -9.49
N LYS A 86 18.95 -20.51 -10.82
CA LYS A 86 18.72 -19.37 -11.70
C LYS A 86 17.42 -19.64 -12.45
N ALA A 87 16.39 -18.87 -12.16
CA ALA A 87 15.10 -18.95 -12.83
C ALA A 87 14.99 -17.84 -13.86
N ARG A 88 14.70 -18.19 -15.11
CA ARG A 88 14.33 -17.22 -16.14
C ARG A 88 12.83 -16.97 -16.06
N MET A 89 12.47 -15.71 -15.91
CA MET A 89 11.09 -15.27 -15.70
C MET A 89 10.62 -14.45 -16.89
N ARG A 90 9.33 -14.57 -17.22
CA ARG A 90 8.62 -13.68 -18.13
C ARG A 90 7.59 -12.89 -17.33
N VAL A 91 7.63 -11.57 -17.47
CA VAL A 91 6.64 -10.67 -16.90
C VAL A 91 5.79 -10.06 -18.00
N GLN A 92 4.48 -10.06 -17.81
CA GLN A 92 3.53 -9.39 -18.68
C GLN A 92 2.92 -8.19 -17.96
N ASN A 93 3.06 -7.00 -18.54
CA ASN A 93 2.55 -5.75 -18.00
C ASN A 93 1.25 -5.35 -18.72
N PRO A 94 0.07 -5.59 -18.12
CA PRO A 94 -1.21 -5.20 -18.71
C PRO A 94 -1.52 -3.69 -18.57
N ASN A 95 -0.58 -2.89 -18.06
CA ASN A 95 -0.75 -1.46 -17.85
C ASN A 95 -0.16 -0.67 -19.00
N ALA A 96 -0.78 0.47 -19.33
CA ALA A 96 -0.29 1.43 -20.32
C ALA A 96 0.96 2.22 -19.87
N ILE A 97 1.51 1.92 -18.69
CA ILE A 97 2.67 2.59 -18.11
C ILE A 97 3.81 1.58 -18.03
N GLY A 98 5.00 1.97 -18.49
CA GLY A 98 6.20 1.13 -18.39
C GLY A 98 6.73 1.04 -16.96
N LEU A 99 7.24 -0.13 -16.59
CA LEU A 99 7.76 -0.41 -15.25
C LEU A 99 9.28 -0.52 -15.31
N ALA A 100 9.99 0.45 -14.73
CA ALA A 100 11.43 0.37 -14.57
C ALA A 100 11.74 -0.26 -13.20
N VAL A 101 12.15 -1.53 -13.20
CA VAL A 101 12.42 -2.33 -12.00
C VAL A 101 13.91 -2.29 -11.72
N ARG A 102 14.30 -1.79 -10.55
CA ARG A 102 15.68 -1.82 -10.06
C ARG A 102 16.08 -3.19 -9.57
N GLY A 103 15.17 -3.78 -8.82
CA GLY A 103 15.44 -4.95 -8.03
C GLY A 103 14.16 -5.56 -7.50
N ILE A 104 14.16 -6.86 -7.32
CA ILE A 104 13.10 -7.61 -6.64
C ILE A 104 13.77 -8.41 -5.54
N THR A 105 13.27 -8.32 -4.32
CA THR A 105 13.68 -9.19 -3.22
C THR A 105 12.48 -10.00 -2.80
N TYR A 106 12.65 -11.31 -2.60
CA TYR A 106 11.56 -12.19 -2.22
C TYR A 106 12.01 -13.35 -1.34
N THR A 107 11.06 -13.87 -0.60
CA THR A 107 11.17 -15.01 0.30
C THR A 107 10.06 -16.00 -0.06
N ILE A 108 10.43 -17.26 -0.19
CA ILE A 108 9.54 -18.38 -0.47
C ILE A 108 9.38 -19.18 0.81
N GLU A 109 8.15 -19.36 1.25
CA GLU A 109 7.77 -20.18 2.39
C GLU A 109 6.95 -21.39 1.92
N LEU A 110 7.21 -22.57 2.46
CA LEU A 110 6.42 -23.79 2.31
C LEU A 110 5.90 -24.22 3.68
N ASP A 111 4.58 -24.31 3.83
CA ASP A 111 3.88 -24.60 5.08
C ASP A 111 4.40 -23.72 6.25
N GLY A 112 4.69 -22.45 5.97
CA GLY A 112 5.26 -21.52 6.94
C GLY A 112 6.72 -21.80 7.35
N GLN A 113 7.43 -22.69 6.67
CA GLN A 113 8.89 -22.81 6.73
C GLN A 113 9.52 -22.04 5.59
N GLU A 114 10.55 -21.24 5.86
CA GLU A 114 11.36 -20.62 4.81
C GLU A 114 12.00 -21.73 3.97
N LEU A 115 11.68 -21.77 2.68
CA LEU A 115 12.32 -22.62 1.68
C LEU A 115 13.56 -21.94 1.14
N GLY A 116 13.47 -20.63 0.90
CA GLY A 116 14.54 -19.88 0.28
C GLY A 116 14.24 -18.40 0.12
N ARG A 117 15.27 -17.67 -0.28
CA ARG A 117 15.22 -16.26 -0.59
C ARG A 117 15.88 -16.02 -1.93
N GLY A 118 15.47 -14.96 -2.60
CA GLY A 118 16.11 -14.59 -3.83
C GLY A 118 16.03 -13.12 -4.13
N LEU A 119 16.77 -12.77 -5.17
CA LEU A 119 16.92 -11.43 -5.66
C LEU A 119 17.04 -11.45 -7.18
N SER A 120 16.49 -10.44 -7.84
CA SER A 120 16.64 -10.27 -9.29
C SER A 120 18.11 -10.07 -9.64
N GLY A 121 18.57 -10.70 -10.72
CA GLY A 121 19.98 -10.64 -11.14
C GLY A 121 20.42 -9.26 -11.64
N SER A 122 19.50 -8.43 -12.12
CA SER A 122 19.78 -7.09 -12.65
C SER A 122 18.53 -6.21 -12.66
N SER A 123 18.72 -4.90 -12.84
CA SER A 123 17.62 -4.01 -13.21
C SER A 123 17.10 -4.33 -14.61
N PHE A 124 15.81 -4.13 -14.84
CA PHE A 124 15.17 -4.37 -16.13
C PHE A 124 13.98 -3.42 -16.33
N PHE A 125 13.60 -3.24 -17.59
CA PHE A 125 12.48 -2.38 -17.97
C PHE A 125 11.40 -3.20 -18.65
N VAL A 126 10.17 -3.11 -18.15
CA VAL A 126 9.00 -3.74 -18.74
C VAL A 126 8.23 -2.67 -19.54
N PRO A 127 8.08 -2.82 -20.86
CA PRO A 127 7.35 -1.85 -21.67
C PRO A 127 5.85 -1.77 -21.29
N PRO A 128 5.17 -0.66 -21.62
CA PRO A 128 3.72 -0.55 -21.45
C PRO A 128 2.99 -1.54 -22.36
N ASN A 129 1.97 -2.23 -21.83
CA ASN A 129 1.18 -3.25 -22.55
C ASN A 129 2.05 -4.30 -23.25
N GLY A 130 3.17 -4.66 -22.63
CA GLY A 130 4.15 -5.56 -23.23
C GLY A 130 4.77 -6.48 -22.20
N GLU A 131 5.86 -7.12 -22.61
CA GLU A 131 6.49 -8.18 -21.83
C GLU A 131 7.99 -7.99 -21.77
N ALA A 132 8.60 -8.56 -20.75
CA ALA A 132 10.05 -8.61 -20.61
C ALA A 132 10.46 -9.93 -19.97
N GLU A 133 11.68 -10.35 -20.27
CA GLU A 133 12.32 -11.50 -19.63
C GLU A 133 13.47 -11.02 -18.74
N PHE A 134 13.63 -11.67 -17.59
CA PHE A 134 14.73 -11.38 -16.67
C PHE A 134 15.10 -12.61 -15.86
N ASP A 135 16.33 -12.62 -15.37
CA ASP A 135 16.85 -13.72 -14.55
C ASP A 135 16.70 -13.41 -13.06
N MET A 136 16.21 -14.38 -12.30
CA MET A 136 16.11 -14.36 -10.85
C MET A 136 17.06 -15.39 -10.25
N ASN A 137 17.86 -14.95 -9.27
CA ASN A 137 18.72 -15.84 -8.50
C ASN A 137 17.98 -16.23 -7.22
N ILE A 138 17.74 -17.53 -7.04
CA ILE A 138 17.06 -18.11 -5.89
C ILE A 138 18.09 -18.93 -5.11
N THR A 139 18.19 -18.71 -3.80
CA THR A 139 18.90 -19.59 -2.88
C THR A 139 17.89 -20.30 -1.99
N ALA A 140 17.81 -21.62 -2.10
CA ALA A 140 16.90 -22.46 -1.33
C ALA A 140 17.65 -23.44 -0.43
N ASN A 141 16.99 -23.94 0.61
CA ASN A 141 17.45 -25.02 1.47
C ASN A 141 16.39 -26.13 1.48
N LEU A 142 16.35 -26.91 0.40
CA LEU A 142 15.34 -27.94 0.21
C LEU A 142 15.40 -29.01 1.31
N ALA A 143 16.60 -29.52 1.65
CA ALA A 143 16.74 -30.59 2.63
C ALA A 143 16.34 -30.14 4.04
N GLY A 144 16.78 -28.95 4.46
CA GLY A 144 16.42 -28.38 5.76
C GLY A 144 14.93 -28.15 5.89
N THR A 145 14.29 -27.63 4.84
CA THR A 145 12.83 -27.43 4.83
C THR A 145 12.09 -28.78 4.86
N LEU A 146 12.52 -29.78 4.08
CA LEU A 146 11.96 -31.13 4.10
C LEU A 146 12.04 -31.79 5.48
N LEU A 147 13.21 -31.75 6.13
CA LEU A 147 13.39 -32.31 7.48
C LEU A 147 12.43 -31.67 8.48
N ARG A 148 12.30 -30.34 8.45
CA ARG A 148 11.38 -29.60 9.32
C ARG A 148 9.91 -29.93 9.06
N LEU A 149 9.54 -30.16 7.80
CA LEU A 149 8.18 -30.57 7.42
C LEU A 149 7.87 -31.98 7.95
N VAL A 150 8.80 -32.92 7.78
CA VAL A 150 8.65 -34.30 8.29
C VAL A 150 8.55 -34.32 9.82
N ASP A 151 9.40 -33.55 10.51
CA ASP A 151 9.36 -33.43 11.97
C ASP A 151 8.03 -32.86 12.46
N ARG A 152 7.45 -31.88 11.75
CA ARG A 152 6.12 -31.36 12.05
C ARG A 152 5.03 -32.39 11.82
N ALA A 153 5.04 -33.08 10.68
CA ALA A 153 4.06 -34.12 10.37
C ALA A 153 4.06 -35.22 11.44
N ARG A 154 5.25 -35.69 11.85
CA ARG A 154 5.41 -36.66 12.95
C ARG A 154 4.84 -36.16 14.27
N LYS A 155 5.10 -34.90 14.64
CA LYS A 155 4.58 -34.29 15.88
C LYS A 155 3.06 -34.10 15.85
N SER A 156 2.49 -33.82 14.68
CA SER A 156 1.05 -33.62 14.49
C SER A 156 0.25 -34.92 14.34
N GLY A 157 0.92 -36.10 14.33
CA GLY A 157 0.26 -37.41 14.22
C GLY A 157 -0.41 -37.66 12.86
N GLY A 158 -0.21 -36.79 11.88
CA GLY A 158 -0.75 -36.88 10.53
C GLY A 158 0.35 -37.25 9.52
N GLY A 159 0.01 -38.07 8.53
CA GLY A 159 0.88 -38.34 7.38
C GLY A 159 1.23 -37.07 6.59
N PRO A 160 2.09 -37.18 5.56
CA PRO A 160 2.40 -36.03 4.70
C PRO A 160 1.11 -35.41 4.14
N PRO A 161 0.94 -34.09 4.19
CA PRO A 161 -0.29 -33.45 3.71
C PRO A 161 -0.43 -33.62 2.20
N ASN A 162 -1.64 -33.90 1.71
CA ASN A 162 -1.95 -33.97 0.27
C ASN A 162 -1.80 -32.61 -0.44
N GLU A 163 -1.78 -31.53 0.33
CA GLU A 163 -1.70 -30.16 -0.17
C GLU A 163 -0.72 -29.37 0.70
N LEU A 164 0.28 -28.76 0.06
CA LEU A 164 1.31 -27.97 0.72
C LEU A 164 1.07 -26.49 0.43
N ALA A 165 0.71 -25.72 1.45
CA ALA A 165 0.54 -24.28 1.33
C ALA A 165 1.89 -23.62 1.02
N TYR A 166 1.94 -22.71 0.06
CA TYR A 166 3.11 -21.88 -0.21
C TYR A 166 2.78 -20.40 -0.04
N ARG A 167 3.79 -19.61 0.31
CA ARG A 167 3.67 -18.16 0.38
C ARG A 167 4.91 -17.50 -0.20
N LEU A 168 4.72 -16.61 -1.16
CA LEU A 168 5.75 -15.76 -1.72
C LEU A 168 5.54 -14.34 -1.20
N ARG A 169 6.53 -13.82 -0.49
CA ARG A 169 6.51 -12.42 -0.04
C ARG A 169 7.73 -11.70 -0.56
N GLY A 170 7.58 -10.43 -0.85
CA GLY A 170 8.70 -9.66 -1.33
C GLY A 170 8.35 -8.21 -1.58
N GLU A 171 9.32 -7.51 -2.12
CA GLU A 171 9.21 -6.11 -2.49
C GLU A 171 9.84 -5.89 -3.85
N VAL A 172 9.14 -5.15 -4.70
CA VAL A 172 9.63 -4.70 -6.00
C VAL A 172 10.08 -3.25 -5.85
N GLN A 173 11.33 -2.97 -6.20
CA GLN A 173 11.91 -1.64 -6.18
C GLN A 173 11.81 -1.03 -7.58
N LEU A 174 11.13 0.10 -7.68
CA LEU A 174 10.89 0.82 -8.93
C LEU A 174 11.83 2.04 -9.05
N ASP A 175 12.32 2.30 -10.25
CA ASP A 175 13.11 3.48 -10.57
C ASP A 175 12.27 4.75 -10.66
N LYS A 176 11.07 4.62 -11.24
CA LYS A 176 10.20 5.73 -11.63
C LYS A 176 8.82 5.57 -10.99
N GLY A 177 8.18 6.70 -10.69
CA GLY A 177 6.84 6.76 -10.10
C GLY A 177 6.84 7.32 -8.68
N LEU A 178 5.63 7.62 -8.18
CA LEU A 178 5.43 8.14 -6.82
C LEU A 178 5.73 7.08 -5.74
N LEU A 179 5.51 5.80 -6.08
CA LEU A 179 5.81 4.65 -5.23
C LEU A 179 7.15 4.05 -5.65
N ARG A 180 8.16 4.11 -4.77
CA ARG A 180 9.49 3.53 -5.00
C ARG A 180 9.58 2.05 -4.70
N THR A 181 8.74 1.56 -3.80
CA THR A 181 8.74 0.16 -3.36
C THR A 181 7.31 -0.33 -3.30
N VAL A 182 7.05 -1.47 -3.93
CA VAL A 182 5.75 -2.12 -3.95
C VAL A 182 5.88 -3.48 -3.26
N PRO A 183 5.35 -3.66 -2.05
CA PRO A 183 5.33 -4.96 -1.39
C PRO A 183 4.30 -5.87 -2.08
N PHE A 184 4.60 -7.16 -2.14
CA PHE A 184 3.68 -8.18 -2.60
C PHE A 184 3.69 -9.38 -1.65
N ASP A 185 2.53 -10.00 -1.51
CA ASP A 185 2.32 -11.18 -0.68
C ASP A 185 1.31 -12.07 -1.39
N GLN A 186 1.79 -13.20 -1.91
CA GLN A 186 0.97 -14.18 -2.60
C GLN A 186 0.97 -15.48 -1.82
N LYS A 187 -0.23 -16.02 -1.61
CA LYS A 187 -0.43 -17.33 -1.00
C LYS A 187 -1.05 -18.25 -2.03
N GLY A 188 -0.62 -19.51 -2.04
CA GLY A 188 -1.26 -20.55 -2.82
C GLY A 188 -1.04 -21.90 -2.19
N ALA A 189 -1.41 -22.95 -2.90
CA ALA A 189 -1.23 -24.31 -2.44
C ALA A 189 -0.83 -25.21 -3.62
N ILE A 190 0.13 -26.09 -3.37
CA ILE A 190 0.60 -27.09 -4.34
C ILE A 190 0.05 -28.45 -3.90
N LYS A 191 -0.67 -29.11 -4.80
CA LYS A 191 -1.13 -30.49 -4.59
C LYS A 191 0.00 -31.46 -4.90
N LEU A 192 0.31 -32.32 -3.94
CA LEU A 192 1.26 -33.40 -4.11
C LEU A 192 0.46 -34.59 -4.65
N ARG A 193 0.49 -34.80 -5.97
CA ARG A 193 -0.21 -35.89 -6.65
C ARG A 193 0.70 -37.08 -6.86
#